data_AF-A0A956IVU8-F1
#
_entry.id   AF-A0A956IVU8-F1
#
_cell.length_a   1.000
_cell.length_b   1.000
_cell.length_c   1.000
_cell.angle_alpha   90.00
_cell.angle_beta   90.00
_cell.angle_gamma   90.00
#
_symmetry.space_group_name_H-M   'P 1'
#
loop_
_entity.id
_entity.type
_entity.pdbx_description
1 polymer ?
#
loop_
_entity_poly.entity_id
_entity_poly.type
_entity_poly.pdbx_seq_one_letter_code
_entity_poly.pdbx_strand_id
1 'polypeptide(L)'
;MSALAAVEPDPQASTHGLVDLADQIFDRVSPYEGDGLRNHCRRLYNLATMLMAKNGVELDRNVAYLVAMIHDLGLVADEVDGKTYLHRSYALFERITDGQDLADTSPEVLRECLLFNHRLLPVSGLSPQAECFRKAVQIEHTRGLARFGLDRGAVREVFDAYPRDNFDRVLVDFTWRVVKREPWTLLKGIFL
;
A
#
# COMPACT_ATOMS: atom_id res chain seq x y z
N MET A 1 -7.02 33.43 11.00
CA MET A 1 -6.27 32.48 11.85
C MET A 1 -7.30 31.54 12.45
N SER A 2 -7.49 30.37 11.84
CA SER A 2 -8.44 29.36 12.32
C SER A 2 -7.62 28.24 12.93
N ALA A 3 -7.84 27.97 14.21
CA ALA A 3 -7.10 26.97 14.96
C ALA A 3 -7.40 25.58 14.40
N LEU A 4 -6.34 24.89 13.94
CA LEU A 4 -6.33 23.48 13.63
C LEU A 4 -6.66 22.71 14.92
N ALA A 5 -7.79 22.01 14.94
CA ALA A 5 -8.01 20.99 15.94
C ALA A 5 -7.01 19.87 15.67
N ALA A 6 -6.05 19.69 16.58
CA ALA A 6 -5.24 18.49 16.63
C ALA A 6 -6.20 17.31 16.84
N VAL A 7 -6.22 16.38 15.88
CA VAL A 7 -6.87 15.09 16.09
C VAL A 7 -5.93 14.34 17.04
N GLU A 8 -6.33 14.22 18.30
CA GLU A 8 -5.56 13.50 19.30
C GLU A 8 -5.41 12.02 18.92
N PRO A 9 -4.28 11.37 19.25
CA PRO A 9 -4.09 9.95 19.02
C PRO A 9 -5.22 9.16 19.71
N ASP A 10 -5.81 8.21 18.99
CA ASP A 10 -6.85 7.34 19.52
C ASP A 10 -6.29 6.52 20.71
N PRO A 11 -6.79 6.72 21.94
CA PRO A 11 -6.32 6.01 23.12
C PRO A 11 -6.50 4.48 23.04
N GLN A 12 -7.30 3.98 22.08
CA GLN A 12 -7.55 2.55 21.87
C GLN A 12 -6.64 1.90 20.83
N ALA A 13 -5.78 2.67 20.14
CA ALA A 13 -4.90 2.12 19.10
C ALA A 13 -4.00 0.99 19.61
N SER A 14 -3.63 0.99 20.89
CA SER A 14 -2.79 -0.04 21.52
C SER A 14 -3.50 -1.36 21.86
N THR A 15 -4.81 -1.48 21.58
CA THR A 15 -5.62 -2.68 21.87
C THR A 15 -5.98 -3.53 20.65
N HIS A 16 -5.75 -3.02 19.44
CA HIS A 16 -6.07 -3.69 18.19
C HIS A 16 -4.80 -4.26 17.55
N GLY A 17 -4.85 -5.52 17.09
CA GLY A 17 -3.76 -6.06 16.28
C GLY A 17 -3.60 -5.23 14.99
N LEU A 18 -2.39 -5.18 14.41
CA LEU A 18 -2.12 -4.35 13.22
C LEU A 18 -3.08 -4.61 12.05
N VAL A 19 -3.65 -5.82 11.94
CA VAL A 19 -4.66 -6.18 10.95
C VAL A 19 -5.98 -5.44 11.19
N ASP A 20 -6.47 -5.43 12.42
CA ASP A 20 -7.69 -4.72 12.80
C ASP A 20 -7.51 -3.21 12.61
N LEU A 21 -6.34 -2.67 12.98
CA LEU A 21 -5.99 -1.28 12.74
C LEU A 21 -6.01 -0.96 11.24
N ALA A 22 -5.39 -1.79 10.41
CA ALA A 22 -5.37 -1.62 8.96
C ALA A 22 -6.79 -1.58 8.37
N ASP A 23 -7.64 -2.51 8.78
CA ASP A 23 -9.03 -2.61 8.30
C ASP A 23 -9.86 -1.40 8.74
N GLN A 24 -9.75 -0.97 10.01
CA GLN A 24 -10.45 0.21 10.53
C GLN A 24 -10.03 1.50 9.81
N ILE A 25 -8.73 1.70 9.60
CA ILE A 25 -8.23 2.87 8.88
C ILE A 25 -8.68 2.83 7.42
N PHE A 26 -8.63 1.66 6.78
CA PHE A 26 -9.12 1.51 5.41
C PHE A 26 -10.60 1.89 5.29
N ASP A 27 -11.46 1.37 6.19
CA ASP A 27 -12.90 1.68 6.18
C ASP A 27 -13.19 3.16 6.44
N ARG A 28 -12.40 3.80 7.31
CA ARG A 28 -12.56 5.23 7.60
C ARG A 28 -12.14 6.12 6.43
N VAL A 29 -11.09 5.74 5.69
CA VAL A 29 -10.44 6.61 4.71
C VAL A 29 -10.90 6.34 3.27
N SER A 30 -11.21 5.09 2.92
CA SER A 30 -11.65 4.73 1.56
C SER A 30 -13.05 5.28 1.29
N PRO A 31 -13.24 6.18 0.30
CA PRO A 31 -14.56 6.73 -0.03
C PRO A 31 -15.35 5.84 -1.00
N TYR A 32 -14.77 4.72 -1.45
CA TYR A 32 -15.36 3.90 -2.51
C TYR A 32 -16.34 2.88 -1.95
N GLU A 33 -17.54 2.87 -2.53
CA GLU A 33 -18.51 1.78 -2.33
C GLU A 33 -18.00 0.50 -3.00
N GLY A 34 -18.09 -0.64 -2.31
CA GLY A 34 -17.69 -1.96 -2.82
C GLY A 34 -16.26 -2.37 -2.50
N ASP A 35 -15.90 -3.61 -2.86
CA ASP A 35 -14.67 -4.27 -2.39
C ASP A 35 -13.47 -4.12 -3.31
N GLY A 36 -13.57 -3.44 -4.46
CA GLY A 36 -12.52 -3.41 -5.48
C GLY A 36 -11.17 -2.89 -4.99
N LEU A 37 -11.15 -1.76 -4.25
CA LEU A 37 -9.91 -1.22 -3.67
C LEU A 37 -9.37 -2.10 -2.55
N ARG A 38 -10.26 -2.61 -1.69
CA ARG A 38 -9.89 -3.51 -0.59
C ARG A 38 -9.28 -4.81 -1.12
N ASN A 39 -9.89 -5.38 -2.15
CA ASN A 39 -9.42 -6.57 -2.83
C ASN A 39 -8.09 -6.29 -3.57
N HIS A 40 -7.89 -5.11 -4.13
CA HIS A 40 -6.59 -4.71 -4.67
C HIS A 40 -5.48 -4.75 -3.61
N CYS A 41 -5.69 -4.14 -2.43
CA CYS A 41 -4.74 -4.19 -1.33
C CYS A 41 -4.49 -5.63 -0.84
N ARG A 42 -5.54 -6.46 -0.74
CA ARG A 42 -5.41 -7.87 -0.35
C ARG A 42 -4.66 -8.71 -1.39
N ARG A 43 -4.86 -8.46 -2.69
CA ARG A 43 -4.04 -9.07 -3.75
C ARG A 43 -2.58 -8.66 -3.60
N LEU A 44 -2.31 -7.37 -3.40
CA LEU A 44 -0.95 -6.86 -3.18
C LEU A 44 -0.25 -7.58 -2.01
N TYR A 45 -0.92 -7.67 -0.86
CA TYR A 45 -0.42 -8.40 0.31
C TYR A 45 -0.04 -9.86 -0.02
N ASN A 46 -0.95 -10.61 -0.65
CA ASN A 46 -0.72 -12.00 -0.99
C ASN A 46 0.44 -12.16 -1.99
N LEU A 47 0.47 -11.34 -3.04
CA LEU A 47 1.53 -11.39 -4.05
C LEU A 47 2.90 -11.01 -3.46
N ALA A 48 2.95 -9.99 -2.58
CA ALA A 48 4.18 -9.58 -1.92
C ALA A 48 4.71 -10.68 -0.98
N THR A 49 3.84 -11.27 -0.15
CA THR A 49 4.24 -12.35 0.77
C THR A 49 4.64 -13.64 0.02
N MET A 50 4.02 -13.94 -1.12
CA MET A 50 4.47 -15.03 -1.99
C MET A 50 5.87 -14.78 -2.56
N LEU A 51 6.16 -13.55 -3.00
CA LEU A 51 7.50 -13.17 -3.47
C LEU A 51 8.53 -13.23 -2.34
N MET A 52 8.17 -12.77 -1.14
CA MET A 52 9.03 -12.86 0.05
C MET A 52 9.39 -14.31 0.37
N ALA A 53 8.38 -15.18 0.46
CA ALA A 53 8.57 -16.61 0.71
C ALA A 53 9.46 -17.28 -0.36
N LYS A 54 9.22 -16.96 -1.64
CA LYS A 54 10.04 -17.46 -2.76
C LYS A 54 11.51 -17.06 -2.63
N ASN A 55 11.78 -15.85 -2.15
CA ASN A 55 13.12 -15.26 -2.13
C ASN A 55 13.83 -15.41 -0.77
N GLY A 56 13.21 -16.08 0.22
CA GLY A 56 13.78 -16.19 1.57
C GLY A 56 13.87 -14.84 2.28
N VAL A 57 12.95 -13.92 1.98
CA VAL A 57 12.87 -12.60 2.62
C VAL A 57 11.81 -12.66 3.71
N GLU A 58 12.11 -12.10 4.88
CA GLU A 58 11.19 -12.05 6.01
C GLU A 58 10.64 -10.65 6.24
N LEU A 59 9.35 -10.58 6.53
CA LEU A 59 8.63 -9.44 7.06
C LEU A 59 7.45 -10.00 7.84
N ASP A 60 7.15 -9.43 9.01
CA ASP A 60 5.97 -9.85 9.77
C ASP A 60 4.71 -9.74 8.91
N ARG A 61 3.84 -10.75 9.00
CA ARG A 61 2.66 -10.85 8.13
C ARG A 61 1.64 -9.76 8.40
N ASN A 62 1.52 -9.30 9.65
CA ASN A 62 0.58 -8.26 10.02
C ASN A 62 1.12 -6.89 9.60
N VAL A 63 2.43 -6.68 9.71
CA VAL A 63 3.12 -5.49 9.16
C VAL A 63 2.96 -5.44 7.63
N ALA A 64 3.18 -6.55 6.93
CA ALA A 64 3.01 -6.63 5.48
C ALA A 64 1.55 -6.36 5.05
N TYR A 65 0.56 -6.84 5.82
CA TYR A 65 -0.85 -6.56 5.58
C TYR A 65 -1.15 -5.07 5.74
N LEU A 66 -0.70 -4.46 6.84
CA LEU A 66 -0.87 -3.03 7.10
C LEU A 66 -0.27 -2.18 5.97
N VAL A 67 0.97 -2.44 5.56
CA VAL A 67 1.61 -1.74 4.43
C VAL A 67 0.75 -1.83 3.16
N ALA A 68 0.27 -3.04 2.82
CA ALA A 68 -0.55 -3.23 1.62
C ALA A 68 -1.89 -2.48 1.68
N MET A 69 -2.53 -2.45 2.85
CA MET A 69 -3.81 -1.76 3.04
C MET A 69 -3.69 -0.24 2.96
N ILE A 70 -2.54 0.33 3.35
CA ILE A 70 -2.35 1.79 3.42
C ILE A 70 -1.69 2.38 2.17
N HIS A 71 -1.01 1.57 1.34
CA HIS A 71 -0.07 2.09 0.31
C HIS A 71 -0.64 3.14 -0.66
N ASP A 72 -1.92 3.04 -1.03
CA ASP A 72 -2.58 3.96 -1.96
C ASP A 72 -3.57 4.92 -1.29
N LEU A 73 -3.77 4.84 0.03
CA LEU A 73 -4.76 5.67 0.72
C LEU A 73 -4.40 7.16 0.71
N GLY A 74 -3.14 7.54 0.50
CA GLY A 74 -2.73 8.92 0.29
C GLY A 74 -3.35 9.61 -0.93
N LEU A 75 -4.04 8.87 -1.81
CA LEU A 75 -4.84 9.45 -2.91
C LEU A 75 -6.17 10.05 -2.43
N VAL A 76 -6.67 9.57 -1.30
CA VAL A 76 -8.01 9.90 -0.77
C VAL A 76 -8.00 10.39 0.68
N ALA A 77 -6.90 10.23 1.41
CA ALA A 77 -6.67 10.82 2.72
C ALA A 77 -6.37 12.33 2.59
N ASP A 78 -7.42 13.14 2.45
CA ASP A 78 -7.31 14.59 2.30
C ASP A 78 -6.80 15.29 3.59
N GLU A 79 -6.78 14.59 4.74
CA GLU A 79 -6.30 15.09 6.04
C GLU A 79 -4.79 14.92 6.28
N VAL A 80 -4.05 14.42 5.28
CA VAL A 80 -2.61 14.12 5.40
C VAL A 80 -1.83 14.92 4.37
N ASP A 81 -0.87 15.71 4.84
CA ASP A 81 0.02 16.48 3.98
C ASP A 81 1.16 15.61 3.42
N GLY A 82 1.55 15.89 2.17
CA GLY A 82 2.67 15.19 1.53
C GLY A 82 2.89 15.62 0.09
N LYS A 83 4.16 15.57 -0.36
CA LYS A 83 4.59 16.03 -1.69
C LYS A 83 3.97 15.24 -2.84
N THR A 84 3.72 13.94 -2.62
CA THR A 84 3.03 13.04 -3.54
C THR A 84 2.04 12.18 -2.75
N TYR A 85 1.08 11.49 -3.39
CA TYR A 85 0.22 10.55 -2.67
C TYR A 85 1.02 9.47 -1.93
N LEU A 86 2.16 9.02 -2.47
CA LEU A 86 3.04 8.06 -1.80
C LEU A 86 3.56 8.61 -0.47
N HIS A 87 3.95 9.89 -0.46
CA HIS A 87 4.37 10.55 0.79
C HIS A 87 3.19 10.72 1.76
N ARG A 88 1.98 10.95 1.25
CA ARG A 88 0.76 11.01 2.09
C ARG A 88 0.41 9.64 2.68
N SER A 89 0.51 8.56 1.90
CA SER A 89 0.34 7.19 2.41
C SER A 89 1.37 6.85 3.48
N TYR A 90 2.63 7.24 3.28
CA TYR A 90 3.69 7.05 4.29
C TYR A 90 3.45 7.88 5.55
N ALA A 91 3.07 9.15 5.42
CA ALA A 91 2.75 10.00 6.57
C ALA A 91 1.49 9.51 7.33
N LEU A 92 0.50 8.96 6.62
CA LEU A 92 -0.64 8.29 7.25
C LEU A 92 -0.18 7.05 8.02
N PHE A 93 0.67 6.22 7.42
CA PHE A 93 1.24 5.04 8.05
C PHE A 93 1.97 5.42 9.35
N GLU A 94 2.93 6.36 9.29
CA GLU A 94 3.67 6.82 10.47
C GLU A 94 2.74 7.29 11.61
N ARG A 95 1.68 8.02 11.25
CA ARG A 95 0.71 8.54 12.23
C ARG A 95 -0.07 7.41 12.92
N ILE A 96 -0.54 6.41 12.17
CA ILE A 96 -1.38 5.34 12.75
C ILE A 96 -0.55 4.29 13.48
N THR A 97 0.75 4.19 13.18
CA THR A 97 1.66 3.24 13.82
C THR A 97 2.44 3.83 14.99
N ASP A 98 2.21 5.09 15.36
CA ASP A 98 2.87 5.69 16.52
C ASP A 98 2.53 4.89 17.80
N GLY A 99 3.57 4.43 18.49
CA GLY A 99 3.44 3.56 19.67
C GLY A 99 3.01 2.12 19.40
N GLN A 100 2.88 1.68 18.15
CA GLN A 100 2.55 0.29 17.79
C GLN A 100 3.80 -0.60 17.74
N ASP A 101 3.64 -1.88 18.11
CA ASP A 101 4.68 -2.89 17.87
C ASP A 101 4.68 -3.29 16.40
N LEU A 102 5.77 -2.95 15.70
CA LEU A 102 6.00 -3.28 14.30
C LEU A 102 6.95 -4.48 14.13
N ALA A 103 7.03 -5.36 15.13
CA ALA A 103 7.82 -6.58 15.11
C ALA A 103 9.28 -6.34 14.72
N ASP A 104 9.89 -5.31 15.33
CA ASP A 104 11.26 -4.86 15.06
C ASP A 104 11.55 -4.49 13.59
N THR A 105 10.52 -4.25 12.77
CA THR A 105 10.69 -3.87 11.37
C THR A 105 11.33 -2.49 11.29
N SER A 106 12.45 -2.39 10.55
CA SER A 106 13.15 -1.11 10.33
C SER A 106 12.22 -0.07 9.69
N PRO A 107 12.20 1.18 10.21
CA PRO A 107 11.46 2.29 9.61
C PRO A 107 11.84 2.54 8.14
N GLU A 108 13.12 2.36 7.78
CA GLU A 108 13.62 2.50 6.42
C GLU A 108 12.96 1.48 5.47
N VAL A 109 12.83 0.22 5.90
CA VAL A 109 12.15 -0.83 5.11
C VAL A 109 10.68 -0.45 4.85
N LEU A 110 9.97 0.02 5.88
CA LEU A 110 8.57 0.43 5.77
C LEU A 110 8.41 1.62 4.82
N ARG A 111 9.28 2.62 4.98
CA ARG A 111 9.35 3.79 4.10
C ARG A 111 9.59 3.39 2.66
N GLU A 112 10.50 2.47 2.42
CA GLU A 112 10.78 1.99 1.06
C GLU A 112 9.61 1.22 0.44
N CYS A 113 8.95 0.37 1.22
CA CYS A 113 7.76 -0.37 0.77
C CYS A 113 6.63 0.59 0.35
N LEU A 114 6.46 1.73 1.02
CA LEU A 114 5.40 2.69 0.74
C LEU A 114 5.76 3.71 -0.37
N LEU A 115 7.02 4.12 -0.46
CA LEU A 115 7.43 5.17 -1.41
C LEU A 115 7.87 4.65 -2.78
N PHE A 116 8.31 3.39 -2.88
CA PHE A 116 8.89 2.86 -4.12
C PHE A 116 8.07 1.73 -4.76
N ASN A 117 6.91 1.35 -4.21
CA ASN A 117 6.13 0.23 -4.74
C ASN A 117 5.60 0.44 -6.18
N HIS A 118 5.40 1.68 -6.63
CA HIS A 118 4.97 1.98 -8.01
C HIS A 118 6.12 2.13 -9.01
N ARG A 119 7.39 1.96 -8.60
CA ARG A 119 8.56 2.06 -9.47
C ARG A 119 8.58 0.93 -10.50
N LEU A 120 8.54 1.27 -11.78
CA LEU A 120 8.59 0.29 -12.87
C LEU A 120 9.98 -0.36 -12.99
N LEU A 121 11.02 0.47 -12.93
CA LEU A 121 12.41 0.02 -13.03
C LEU A 121 12.98 -0.39 -11.65
N PRO A 122 13.98 -1.27 -11.61
CA PRO A 122 14.70 -1.57 -10.37
C PRO A 122 15.28 -0.29 -9.73
N VAL A 123 15.19 -0.22 -8.40
CA VAL A 123 15.76 0.87 -7.60
C VAL A 123 17.02 0.35 -6.91
N SER A 124 18.16 1.01 -7.11
CA SER A 124 19.42 0.61 -6.50
C SER A 124 19.37 0.75 -4.97
N GLY A 125 19.84 -0.27 -4.25
CA GLY A 125 19.91 -0.25 -2.79
C GLY A 125 18.57 -0.46 -2.06
N LEU A 126 17.49 -0.75 -2.79
CA LEU A 126 16.19 -1.02 -2.21
C LEU A 126 16.21 -2.30 -1.36
N SER A 127 15.56 -2.28 -0.20
CA SER A 127 15.42 -3.47 0.65
C SER A 127 14.73 -4.62 -0.09
N PRO A 128 15.08 -5.88 0.23
CA PRO A 128 14.44 -7.04 -0.39
C PRO A 128 12.91 -7.07 -0.22
N GLN A 129 12.39 -6.58 0.90
CA GLN A 129 10.97 -6.47 1.21
C GLN A 129 10.29 -5.47 0.25
N ALA A 130 10.85 -4.27 0.11
CA ALA A 130 10.31 -3.25 -0.77
C ALA A 130 10.38 -3.65 -2.25
N GLU A 131 11.41 -4.38 -2.67
CA GLU A 131 11.49 -4.97 -4.01
C GLU A 131 10.37 -6.00 -4.25
N CYS A 132 9.98 -6.77 -3.22
CA CYS A 132 8.84 -7.69 -3.31
C CYS A 132 7.51 -6.92 -3.47
N PHE A 133 7.29 -5.85 -2.71
CA PHE A 133 6.11 -4.98 -2.88
C PHE A 133 6.07 -4.33 -4.27
N ARG A 134 7.20 -3.79 -4.75
CA ARG A 134 7.31 -3.16 -6.07
C ARG A 134 6.97 -4.12 -7.21
N LYS A 135 7.45 -5.36 -7.12
CA LYS A 135 7.10 -6.41 -8.06
C LYS A 135 5.64 -6.84 -7.93
N ALA A 136 5.12 -6.98 -6.72
CA ALA A 136 3.73 -7.35 -6.49
C ALA A 136 2.73 -6.34 -7.08
N VAL A 137 2.98 -5.03 -6.97
CA VAL A 137 2.20 -3.99 -7.66
C VAL A 137 2.21 -4.19 -9.18
N GLN A 138 3.36 -4.52 -9.77
CA GLN A 138 3.45 -4.81 -11.21
C GLN A 138 2.69 -6.08 -11.61
N ILE A 139 2.71 -7.13 -10.79
CA ILE A 139 1.87 -8.32 -11.02
C ILE A 139 0.39 -7.92 -11.02
N GLU A 140 -0.02 -7.07 -10.05
CA GLU A 140 -1.39 -6.59 -9.95
C GLU A 140 -1.81 -5.79 -11.19
N HIS A 141 -1.05 -4.77 -11.56
CA HIS A 141 -1.35 -3.87 -12.68
C HIS A 141 -1.35 -4.60 -14.02
N THR A 142 -0.49 -5.62 -14.17
CA THR A 142 -0.44 -6.43 -15.39
C THR A 142 -1.41 -7.62 -15.36
N ARG A 143 -2.25 -7.74 -14.31
CA ARG A 143 -3.20 -8.84 -14.10
C ARG A 143 -2.53 -10.22 -14.21
N GLY A 144 -1.32 -10.34 -13.66
CA GLY A 144 -0.56 -11.60 -13.65
C GLY A 144 0.18 -11.94 -14.95
N LEU A 145 0.28 -11.00 -15.91
CA LEU A 145 1.13 -11.18 -17.08
C LEU A 145 2.62 -11.14 -16.68
N ALA A 146 3.04 -10.15 -15.89
CA ALA A 146 4.29 -10.21 -15.14
C ALA A 146 4.09 -11.06 -13.88
N ARG A 147 5.08 -11.90 -13.52
CA ARG A 147 4.99 -12.80 -12.36
C ARG A 147 6.27 -12.90 -11.53
N PHE A 148 7.41 -12.45 -12.06
CA PHE A 148 8.71 -12.47 -11.36
C PHE A 148 9.05 -13.84 -10.74
N GLY A 149 8.70 -14.91 -11.44
CA GLY A 149 8.97 -16.28 -11.02
C GLY A 149 7.95 -16.89 -10.05
N LEU A 150 6.82 -16.22 -9.77
CA LEU A 150 5.65 -16.86 -9.17
C LEU A 150 4.96 -17.78 -10.18
N ASP A 151 4.35 -18.84 -9.66
CA ASP A 151 3.52 -19.75 -10.45
C ASP A 151 2.25 -19.06 -10.97
N ARG A 152 1.82 -19.42 -12.18
CA ARG A 152 0.64 -18.81 -12.81
C ARG A 152 -0.66 -19.24 -12.12
N GLY A 153 -0.75 -20.49 -11.68
CA GLY A 153 -1.91 -21.01 -10.94
C GLY A 153 -2.07 -20.29 -9.61
N ALA A 154 -0.98 -20.17 -8.85
CA ALA A 154 -0.99 -19.48 -7.57
C ALA A 154 -1.36 -17.98 -7.70
N VAL A 155 -0.83 -17.28 -8.72
CA VAL A 155 -1.26 -15.88 -8.99
C VAL A 155 -2.74 -15.81 -9.35
N ARG A 156 -3.24 -16.76 -10.15
CA ARG A 156 -4.66 -16.82 -10.50
C ARG A 156 -5.54 -17.05 -9.28
N GLU A 157 -5.17 -17.94 -8.38
CA GLU A 157 -5.90 -18.20 -7.13
C GLU A 157 -6.05 -16.92 -6.29
N VAL A 158 -5.02 -16.06 -6.25
CA VAL A 158 -5.11 -14.76 -5.56
C VAL A 158 -6.15 -13.83 -6.22
N PHE A 159 -6.21 -13.78 -7.55
CA PHE A 159 -7.22 -12.97 -8.26
C PHE A 159 -8.64 -13.56 -8.16
N ASP A 160 -8.76 -14.89 -8.12
CA ASP A 160 -10.05 -15.57 -7.97
C ASP A 160 -10.59 -15.40 -6.52
N ALA A 161 -9.71 -15.41 -5.51
CA ALA A 161 -10.07 -15.17 -4.11
C ALA A 161 -10.42 -13.70 -3.80
N TYR A 162 -9.78 -12.76 -4.50
CA TYR A 162 -10.00 -11.32 -4.34
C TYR A 162 -10.32 -10.69 -5.70
N PRO A 163 -11.59 -10.74 -6.14
CA PRO A 163 -12.01 -10.23 -7.44
C PRO A 163 -11.69 -8.74 -7.61
N ARG A 164 -11.62 -8.30 -8.87
CA ARG A 164 -11.39 -6.87 -9.16
C ARG A 164 -12.61 -6.00 -8.89
N ASP A 165 -13.81 -6.55 -8.91
CA ASP A 165 -15.07 -5.84 -8.67
C ASP A 165 -15.11 -4.46 -9.35
N ASN A 166 -15.34 -3.39 -8.58
CA ASN A 166 -15.39 -2.01 -9.06
C ASN A 166 -14.00 -1.34 -9.18
N PHE A 167 -12.89 -2.06 -9.02
CA PHE A 167 -11.55 -1.49 -8.98
C PHE A 167 -11.17 -0.76 -10.28
N ASP A 168 -11.69 -1.18 -11.44
CA ASP A 168 -11.44 -0.46 -12.70
C ASP A 168 -11.99 0.98 -12.65
N ARG A 169 -13.11 1.23 -11.92
CA ARG A 169 -13.64 2.59 -11.70
C ARG A 169 -12.78 3.37 -10.69
N VAL A 170 -12.33 2.71 -9.62
CA VAL A 170 -11.43 3.29 -8.62
C VAL A 170 -10.13 3.76 -9.29
N LEU A 171 -9.54 2.93 -10.15
CA LEU A 171 -8.29 3.24 -10.85
C LEU A 171 -8.42 4.47 -11.77
N VAL A 172 -9.57 4.63 -12.44
CA VAL A 172 -9.84 5.83 -13.25
C VAL A 172 -9.90 7.08 -12.38
N ASP A 173 -10.57 7.03 -11.22
CA ASP A 173 -10.63 8.15 -10.29
C ASP A 173 -9.25 8.47 -9.70
N PHE A 174 -8.48 7.46 -9.30
CA PHE A 174 -7.09 7.60 -8.85
C PHE A 174 -6.23 8.28 -9.91
N THR A 175 -6.28 7.79 -11.15
CA THR A 175 -5.53 8.38 -12.27
C THR A 175 -5.88 9.85 -12.44
N TRP A 176 -7.17 10.19 -12.37
CA TRP A 176 -7.65 11.57 -12.49
C TRP A 176 -7.17 12.47 -11.36
N ARG A 177 -7.18 11.99 -10.11
CA ARG A 177 -6.65 12.70 -8.94
C ARG A 177 -5.16 12.99 -9.09
N VAL A 178 -4.38 12.00 -9.51
CA VAL A 178 -2.93 12.17 -9.73
C VAL A 178 -2.67 13.20 -10.83
N VAL A 179 -3.33 13.09 -11.98
CA VAL A 179 -3.16 14.04 -13.10
C VAL A 179 -3.50 15.47 -12.69
N LYS A 180 -4.55 15.66 -11.87
CA LYS A 180 -4.97 16.99 -11.42
C LYS A 180 -4.12 17.59 -10.31
N ARG A 181 -3.79 16.81 -9.28
CA ARG A 181 -3.15 17.30 -8.05
C ARG A 181 -1.62 17.28 -8.15
N GLU A 182 -1.07 16.28 -8.84
CA GLU A 182 0.36 15.98 -8.79
C GLU A 182 0.87 15.26 -10.06
N PRO A 183 0.68 15.83 -11.26
CA PRO A 183 0.96 15.15 -12.53
C PRO A 183 2.42 14.68 -12.68
N TRP A 184 3.36 15.38 -12.03
CA TRP A 184 4.77 15.00 -12.02
C TRP A 184 5.04 13.68 -11.32
N THR A 185 4.12 13.20 -10.47
CA THR A 185 4.22 11.88 -9.81
C THR A 185 4.08 10.74 -10.81
N LEU A 186 3.40 10.93 -11.94
CA LEU A 186 3.39 9.90 -13.00
C LEU A 186 4.79 9.69 -13.59
N LEU A 187 5.60 10.74 -13.70
CA LEU A 187 6.98 10.63 -14.18
C LEU A 187 7.94 10.25 -13.05
N LYS A 188 7.90 10.98 -11.93
CA LYS A 188 8.81 10.87 -10.78
C LYS A 188 8.40 9.85 -9.72
N GLY A 189 7.24 9.24 -9.83
CA GLY A 189 6.74 8.16 -8.96
C GLY A 189 6.80 6.80 -9.64
N ILE A 190 6.67 6.75 -10.97
CA ILE A 190 6.67 5.50 -11.73
C ILE A 190 8.03 5.25 -12.42
N PHE A 191 8.65 6.26 -13.04
CA PHE A 191 9.81 6.06 -13.93
C PHE A 191 11.16 6.54 -13.38
N LEU A 192 11.19 7.66 -12.64
CA LEU A 192 12.40 8.25 -12.02
C LEU A 192 12.32 8.12 -10.51
#